data_AF-A0A6B1A802-F1
#
_entry.id   AF-A0A6B1A802-F1
#
_cell.length_a   1.000
_cell.length_b   1.000
_cell.length_c   1.000
_cell.angle_alpha   90.00
_cell.angle_beta   90.00
_cell.angle_gamma   90.00
#
_symmetry.space_group_name_H-M   'P 1'
#
loop_
_entity.id
_entity.type
_entity.pdbx_description
1 polymer ?
#
loop_
_entity_poly.entity_id
_entity_poly.type
_entity_poly.pdbx_seq_one_letter_code
_entity_poly.pdbx_strand_id
1 'polypeptide(L)'
;MITLRGELAHLSIDLAGGGIVDFHLLSNGINPLKWEGEGGELEPRNRGHFLCLDRVGRPSAAEQANGMPFHGEAGSSMWKLLGGPERRGDAVVVEMSTHLPLAGMHVRRIVKLEGAHFSVREEVTNTNALGRIYNIVQHPTIGPPFLDESTLVDANARKGFMLSSPMPNPEEPSVYWPRALNAGIPVDMRRLVDAQEPAVGGHWLDGG
;
A
#
# COMPACT_ATOMS: atom_id res chain seq x y z
N MET A 1 -15.79 -5.64 6.51
CA MET A 1 -14.55 -5.90 7.25
C MET A 1 -14.42 -7.38 7.57
N ILE A 2 -13.19 -7.90 7.60
CA ILE A 2 -12.82 -9.27 7.95
C ILE A 2 -11.78 -9.21 9.06
N THR A 3 -11.80 -10.18 9.97
CA THR A 3 -10.84 -10.26 11.08
C THR A 3 -10.14 -11.60 11.11
N LEU A 4 -8.83 -11.57 11.30
CA LEU A 4 -7.96 -12.72 11.57
C LEU A 4 -7.44 -12.57 12.99
N ARG A 5 -7.66 -13.59 13.82
CA ARG A 5 -7.20 -13.61 15.21
C ARG A 5 -6.27 -14.80 15.44
N GLY A 6 -4.98 -14.50 15.53
CA GLY A 6 -3.93 -15.44 15.91
C GLY A 6 -3.75 -15.50 17.42
N GLU A 7 -2.67 -16.15 17.85
CA GLU A 7 -2.35 -16.29 19.29
C GLU A 7 -1.69 -15.04 19.88
N LEU A 8 -0.88 -14.32 19.09
CA LEU A 8 -0.13 -13.15 19.55
C LEU A 8 -0.59 -11.84 18.92
N ALA A 9 -1.35 -11.90 17.83
CA ALA A 9 -1.73 -10.73 17.06
C ALA A 9 -3.16 -10.82 16.49
N HIS A 10 -3.67 -9.66 16.15
CA HIS A 10 -4.95 -9.43 15.48
C HIS A 10 -4.68 -8.70 14.17
N LEU A 11 -5.46 -9.01 13.14
CA LEU A 11 -5.46 -8.29 11.87
C LEU A 11 -6.88 -8.08 11.35
N SER A 12 -7.19 -6.87 10.86
CA SER A 12 -8.45 -6.56 10.17
C SER A 12 -8.20 -6.08 8.75
N ILE A 13 -9.03 -6.55 7.82
CA ILE A 13 -9.03 -6.15 6.41
C ILE A 13 -10.38 -5.51 6.09
N ASP A 14 -10.36 -4.34 5.45
CA ASP A 14 -11.55 -3.77 4.85
C ASP A 14 -11.73 -4.34 3.43
N LEU A 15 -12.92 -4.85 3.13
CA LEU A 15 -13.24 -5.33 1.79
C LEU A 15 -13.47 -4.18 0.82
N ALA A 16 -13.90 -3.02 1.33
CA ALA A 16 -14.00 -1.79 0.56
C ALA A 16 -12.58 -1.23 0.35
N GLY A 17 -11.95 -1.55 -0.78
CA GLY A 17 -10.58 -1.17 -1.11
C GLY A 17 -9.51 -2.20 -0.71
N GLY A 18 -9.87 -3.28 -0.03
CA GLY A 18 -8.97 -4.40 0.26
C GLY A 18 -7.82 -4.08 1.21
N GLY A 19 -7.84 -2.92 1.87
CA GLY A 19 -6.77 -2.45 2.75
C GLY A 19 -6.73 -3.21 4.07
N ILE A 20 -5.53 -3.49 4.56
CA ILE A 20 -5.32 -3.92 5.95
C ILE A 20 -5.41 -2.66 6.80
N VAL A 21 -6.44 -2.59 7.65
CA VAL A 21 -6.77 -1.38 8.42
C VAL A 21 -6.39 -1.50 9.89
N ASP A 22 -6.11 -2.73 10.35
CA ASP A 22 -5.63 -2.99 11.70
C ASP A 22 -4.66 -4.15 11.68
N PHE A 23 -3.51 -3.95 12.32
CA PHE A 23 -2.63 -5.03 12.75
C PHE A 23 -2.02 -4.63 14.09
N HIS A 24 -2.22 -5.45 15.13
CA HIS A 24 -1.64 -5.17 16.44
C HIS A 24 -1.30 -6.45 17.19
N LEU A 25 -0.34 -6.34 18.11
CA LEU A 25 -0.06 -7.39 19.07
C LEU A 25 -1.11 -7.35 20.18
N LEU A 26 -1.60 -8.52 20.59
CA LEU A 26 -2.64 -8.63 21.61
C LEU A 26 -2.17 -8.09 22.98
N SER A 27 -0.87 -8.05 23.23
CA SER A 27 -0.28 -7.59 24.49
C SER A 27 -0.42 -6.08 24.72
N ASN A 28 -0.52 -5.27 23.65
CA ASN A 28 -0.59 -3.81 23.77
C ASN A 28 -1.72 -3.15 22.98
N GLY A 29 -2.32 -3.84 22.00
CA GLY A 29 -3.45 -3.32 21.23
C GLY A 29 -3.12 -2.15 20.29
N ILE A 30 -1.84 -1.84 20.07
CA ILE A 30 -1.45 -0.64 19.31
C ILE A 30 -1.43 -0.95 17.82
N ASN A 31 -2.32 -0.31 17.06
CA ASN A 31 -2.37 -0.38 15.60
C ASN A 31 -1.52 0.76 14.96
N PRO A 32 -0.42 0.46 14.25
CA PRO A 32 0.40 1.44 13.54
C PRO A 32 -0.26 1.99 12.28
N LEU A 33 -1.21 1.27 11.68
CA LEU A 33 -1.77 1.60 10.37
C LEU A 33 -2.72 2.78 10.51
N LYS A 34 -2.28 3.94 10.04
CA LYS A 34 -3.00 5.22 10.15
C LYS A 34 -3.07 5.83 8.76
N TRP A 35 -4.28 5.96 8.22
CA TRP A 35 -4.70 6.89 7.15
C TRP A 35 -5.96 6.34 6.48
N GLU A 36 -6.83 7.24 6.07
CA GLU A 36 -8.04 6.93 5.32
C GLU A 36 -8.18 7.90 4.15
N GLY A 37 -8.40 7.36 2.96
CA GLY A 37 -8.81 8.13 1.79
C GLY A 37 -10.23 8.65 1.93
N GLU A 38 -10.57 9.60 1.07
CA GLU A 38 -11.93 10.14 0.97
C GLU A 38 -12.95 9.06 0.57
N GLY A 39 -14.17 9.15 1.09
CA GLY A 39 -15.29 8.27 0.75
C GLY A 39 -16.24 7.99 1.92
N GLY A 40 -17.41 7.45 1.61
CA GLY A 40 -18.36 6.94 2.61
C GLY A 40 -17.91 5.62 3.25
N GLU A 41 -18.42 5.28 4.43
CA GLU A 41 -17.99 4.11 5.22
C GLU A 41 -18.07 2.77 4.47
N LEU A 42 -19.01 2.64 3.53
CA LEU A 42 -19.22 1.44 2.72
C LEU A 42 -18.59 1.54 1.32
N GLU A 43 -17.99 2.68 0.98
CA GLU A 43 -17.41 2.92 -0.33
C GLU A 43 -15.95 2.44 -0.35
N PRO A 44 -15.52 1.74 -1.42
CA PRO A 44 -14.12 1.40 -1.60
C PRO A 44 -13.22 2.63 -1.57
N ARG A 45 -12.23 2.60 -0.68
CA ARG A 45 -11.23 3.65 -0.57
C ARG A 45 -9.91 3.11 -0.05
N ASN A 46 -8.83 3.79 -0.38
CA ASN A 46 -7.51 3.47 0.12
C ASN A 46 -7.49 3.68 1.65
N ARG A 47 -6.99 2.71 2.43
CA ARG A 47 -6.89 2.81 3.90
C ARG A 47 -5.73 1.97 4.43
N GLY A 48 -5.08 2.44 5.50
CA GLY A 48 -4.05 1.70 6.23
C GLY A 48 -2.92 1.21 5.32
N HIS A 49 -2.88 -0.10 5.05
CA HIS A 49 -1.97 -0.76 4.11
C HIS A 49 -2.75 -1.37 2.94
N PHE A 50 -2.69 -0.71 1.78
CA PHE A 50 -3.45 -1.07 0.58
C PHE A 50 -2.53 -1.33 -0.63
N LEU A 51 -3.08 -2.01 -1.63
CA LEU A 51 -2.41 -2.32 -2.89
C LEU A 51 -2.58 -1.15 -3.87
N CYS A 52 -1.47 -0.63 -4.40
CA CYS A 52 -1.50 0.12 -5.65
C CYS A 52 -1.05 -0.82 -6.76
N LEU A 53 -1.96 -1.17 -7.67
CA LEU A 53 -1.69 -2.04 -8.81
C LEU A 53 -2.03 -1.30 -10.09
N ASP A 54 -1.24 -1.54 -11.13
CA ASP A 54 -1.32 -0.91 -12.45
C ASP A 54 -0.87 0.55 -12.49
N ARG A 55 -1.09 1.30 -11.40
CA ARG A 55 -0.76 2.72 -11.29
C ARG A 55 -0.34 3.06 -9.87
N VAL A 56 0.62 3.96 -9.74
CA VAL A 56 0.97 4.62 -8.47
C VAL A 56 0.90 6.12 -8.67
N GLY A 57 0.31 6.80 -7.70
CA GLY A 57 0.14 8.24 -7.74
C GLY A 57 -1.02 8.66 -8.64
N ARG A 58 -0.92 9.87 -9.17
CA ARG A 58 -1.99 10.50 -9.94
C ARG A 58 -2.11 9.93 -11.35
N PRO A 59 -3.33 9.64 -11.84
CA PRO A 59 -3.54 9.44 -13.27
C PRO A 59 -3.21 10.72 -14.06
N SER A 60 -2.85 10.55 -15.33
CA SER A 60 -2.84 11.66 -16.29
C SER A 60 -4.26 12.23 -16.46
N ALA A 61 -4.37 13.45 -16.99
CA ALA A 61 -5.68 14.05 -17.26
C ALA A 61 -6.54 13.18 -18.18
N ALA A 62 -5.93 12.52 -19.18
CA ALA A 62 -6.62 11.62 -20.08
C ALA A 62 -7.12 10.35 -19.37
N GLU A 63 -6.28 9.71 -18.56
CA GLU A 63 -6.70 8.52 -17.78
C GLU A 63 -7.78 8.87 -16.76
N GLN A 64 -7.67 10.02 -16.08
CA GLN A 64 -8.67 10.50 -15.13
C GLN A 64 -10.01 10.75 -15.83
N ALA A 65 -10.00 11.36 -17.02
CA ALA A 65 -11.20 11.55 -17.83
C ALA A 65 -11.86 10.23 -18.28
N ASN A 66 -11.09 9.13 -18.28
CA ASN A 66 -11.57 7.77 -18.54
C ASN A 66 -11.80 6.94 -17.26
N GLY A 67 -11.83 7.59 -16.10
CA GLY A 67 -12.23 6.97 -14.83
C GLY A 67 -11.11 6.27 -14.06
N MET A 68 -9.84 6.37 -14.47
CA MET A 68 -8.73 5.81 -13.70
C MET A 68 -8.61 6.53 -12.34
N PRO A 69 -8.66 5.82 -11.21
CA PRO A 69 -8.52 6.42 -9.89
C PRO A 69 -7.05 6.64 -9.49
N PHE A 70 -6.85 7.42 -8.43
CA PHE A 70 -5.54 7.62 -7.81
C PHE A 70 -5.02 6.29 -7.25
N HIS A 71 -3.76 5.94 -7.52
CA HIS A 71 -3.16 4.63 -7.21
C HIS A 71 -3.78 3.41 -7.91
N GLY A 72 -4.57 3.63 -8.98
CA GLY A 72 -5.18 2.54 -9.74
C GLY A 72 -6.38 1.91 -9.02
N GLU A 73 -6.99 0.93 -9.68
CA GLU A 73 -8.33 0.45 -9.32
C GLU A 73 -8.39 -0.32 -8.00
N ALA A 74 -7.30 -0.98 -7.58
CA ALA A 74 -7.32 -1.99 -6.51
C ALA A 74 -7.88 -1.47 -5.18
N GLY A 75 -7.46 -0.28 -4.75
CA GLY A 75 -7.94 0.32 -3.51
C GLY A 75 -9.26 1.09 -3.64
N SER A 76 -9.76 1.26 -4.85
CA SER A 76 -11.09 1.80 -5.17
C SER A 76 -12.10 0.71 -5.58
N SER A 77 -11.72 -0.56 -5.42
CA SER A 77 -12.55 -1.70 -5.81
C SER A 77 -13.10 -2.42 -4.59
N MET A 78 -14.29 -3.00 -4.73
CA MET A 78 -14.79 -3.94 -3.72
C MET A 78 -14.08 -5.28 -3.89
N TRP A 79 -13.54 -5.79 -2.79
CA TRP A 79 -12.92 -7.11 -2.76
C TRP A 79 -13.91 -8.17 -2.30
N LYS A 80 -13.83 -9.33 -2.92
CA LYS A 80 -14.67 -10.48 -2.60
C LYS A 80 -13.86 -11.51 -1.83
N LEU A 81 -14.41 -12.00 -0.73
CA LEU A 81 -13.88 -13.19 -0.05
C LEU A 81 -14.01 -14.42 -0.94
N LEU A 82 -12.93 -15.18 -1.05
CA LEU A 82 -12.93 -16.51 -1.69
C LEU A 82 -13.27 -17.61 -0.68
N GLY A 83 -13.07 -17.34 0.61
CA GLY A 83 -13.47 -18.16 1.75
C GLY A 83 -13.33 -17.35 3.04
N GLY A 84 -14.01 -17.79 4.11
CA GLY A 84 -13.82 -17.18 5.43
C GLY A 84 -12.41 -17.45 5.98
N PRO A 85 -11.95 -16.69 6.99
CA PRO A 85 -10.68 -16.97 7.66
C PRO A 85 -10.61 -18.42 8.16
N GLU A 86 -9.53 -19.11 7.81
CA GLU A 86 -9.31 -20.53 8.09
C GLU A 86 -8.08 -20.71 8.98
N ARG A 87 -8.18 -21.55 10.01
CA ARG A 87 -7.05 -21.96 10.84
C ARG A 87 -6.22 -23.01 10.10
N ARG A 88 -4.91 -22.78 9.95
CA ARG A 88 -3.96 -23.73 9.36
C ARG A 88 -2.74 -23.86 10.26
N GLY A 89 -2.77 -24.85 11.16
CA GLY A 89 -1.81 -24.93 12.27
C GLY A 89 -1.92 -23.68 13.15
N ASP A 90 -0.78 -23.05 13.42
CA ASP A 90 -0.69 -21.83 14.25
C ASP A 90 -1.06 -20.54 13.48
N ALA A 91 -1.34 -20.67 12.18
CA ALA A 91 -1.69 -19.56 11.33
C ALA A 91 -3.20 -19.43 11.11
N VAL A 92 -3.64 -18.20 10.83
CA VAL A 92 -4.96 -17.93 10.25
C VAL A 92 -4.75 -17.37 8.85
N VAL A 93 -5.44 -17.94 7.86
CA VAL A 93 -5.31 -17.56 6.45
C VAL A 93 -6.66 -17.10 5.92
N VAL A 94 -6.66 -16.04 5.12
CA VAL A 94 -7.82 -15.62 4.33
C VAL A 94 -7.41 -15.36 2.89
N GLU A 95 -8.34 -15.62 1.97
CA GLU A 95 -8.18 -15.33 0.56
C GLU A 95 -9.30 -14.43 0.07
N MET A 96 -8.92 -13.46 -0.76
CA MET A 96 -9.82 -12.49 -1.37
C MET A 96 -9.37 -12.15 -2.78
N SER A 97 -10.28 -11.65 -3.60
CA SER A 97 -9.93 -11.20 -4.95
C SER A 97 -10.74 -10.00 -5.40
N THR A 98 -10.26 -9.31 -6.42
CA THR A 98 -11.01 -8.28 -7.12
C THR A 98 -10.63 -8.21 -8.60
N HIS A 99 -11.50 -7.63 -9.41
CA HIS A 99 -11.27 -7.37 -10.83
C HIS A 99 -11.04 -5.88 -11.04
N LEU A 100 -10.06 -5.57 -11.88
CA LEU A 100 -9.65 -4.22 -12.26
C LEU A 100 -9.98 -4.05 -13.75
N PRO A 101 -11.22 -3.65 -14.10
CA PRO A 101 -11.67 -3.65 -15.49
C PRO A 101 -10.94 -2.64 -16.39
N LEU A 102 -10.54 -1.47 -15.90
CA LEU A 102 -9.78 -0.49 -16.70
C LEU A 102 -8.37 -0.98 -16.99
N ALA A 103 -7.74 -1.63 -16.01
CA ALA A 103 -6.46 -2.28 -16.17
C ALA A 103 -6.56 -3.59 -16.97
N GLY A 104 -7.72 -4.24 -16.98
CA GLY A 104 -7.90 -5.59 -17.50
C GLY A 104 -7.05 -6.59 -16.69
N MET A 105 -7.18 -6.55 -15.37
CA MET A 105 -6.48 -7.44 -14.45
C MET A 105 -7.43 -8.09 -13.44
N HIS A 106 -7.07 -9.26 -12.96
CA HIS A 106 -7.67 -9.89 -11.79
C HIS A 106 -6.57 -10.13 -10.76
N VAL A 107 -6.82 -9.77 -9.50
CA VAL A 107 -5.85 -9.98 -8.42
C VAL A 107 -6.45 -10.89 -7.36
N ARG A 108 -5.71 -11.93 -6.97
CA ARG A 108 -5.97 -12.76 -5.80
C ARG A 108 -4.97 -12.40 -4.71
N ARG A 109 -5.45 -12.05 -3.52
CA ARG A 109 -4.68 -11.70 -2.33
C ARG A 109 -4.88 -12.76 -1.26
N ILE A 110 -3.78 -13.30 -0.76
CA ILE A 110 -3.73 -14.27 0.33
C ILE A 110 -3.03 -13.61 1.50
N VAL A 111 -3.72 -13.52 2.63
CA VAL A 111 -3.15 -12.96 3.87
C VAL A 111 -3.05 -14.06 4.91
N LYS A 112 -1.85 -14.28 5.43
CA LYS A 112 -1.55 -15.25 6.49
C LYS A 112 -1.06 -14.50 7.73
N LEU A 113 -1.74 -14.69 8.86
CA LEU A 113 -1.35 -14.20 10.18
C LEU A 113 -0.75 -15.36 10.98
N GLU A 114 0.48 -15.22 11.49
CA GLU A 114 1.19 -16.28 12.23
C GLU A 114 2.09 -15.65 13.30
N GLY A 115 1.91 -16.05 14.57
CA GLY A 115 2.61 -15.41 15.68
C GLY A 115 2.40 -13.89 15.72
N ALA A 116 3.50 -13.13 15.76
CA ALA A 116 3.53 -11.68 15.85
C ALA A 116 3.74 -10.97 14.50
N HIS A 117 3.47 -11.64 13.38
CA HIS A 117 3.63 -11.07 12.04
C HIS A 117 2.55 -11.60 11.07
N PHE A 118 2.46 -10.96 9.91
CA PHE A 118 1.65 -11.46 8.81
C PHE A 118 2.42 -11.39 7.50
N SER A 119 2.01 -12.20 6.52
CA SER A 119 2.52 -12.17 5.16
C SER A 119 1.37 -11.96 4.18
N VAL A 120 1.63 -11.19 3.13
CA VAL A 120 0.70 -10.99 2.00
C VAL A 120 1.33 -11.59 0.75
N ARG A 121 0.58 -12.44 0.06
CA ARG A 121 0.93 -12.92 -1.28
C ARG A 121 -0.16 -12.45 -2.24
N GLU A 122 0.26 -11.88 -3.36
CA GLU A 122 -0.63 -11.44 -4.42
C GLU A 122 -0.29 -12.13 -5.72
N GLU A 123 -1.33 -12.54 -6.41
CA GLU A 123 -1.27 -13.16 -7.73
C GLU A 123 -2.07 -12.30 -8.69
N VAL A 124 -1.37 -11.71 -9.66
CA VAL A 124 -1.96 -10.80 -10.64
C VAL A 124 -2.06 -11.51 -11.98
N THR A 125 -3.27 -11.59 -12.51
CA THR A 125 -3.57 -12.17 -13.82
C THR A 125 -3.96 -11.06 -14.79
N ASN A 126 -3.23 -10.94 -15.90
CA ASN A 126 -3.65 -10.09 -17.02
C ASN A 126 -4.82 -10.78 -17.76
N THR A 127 -5.96 -10.10 -17.88
CA THR A 127 -7.15 -10.59 -18.58
C THR A 127 -7.35 -9.92 -19.94
N ASN A 128 -6.42 -9.06 -20.38
CA ASN A 128 -6.41 -8.49 -21.72
C ASN A 128 -5.92 -9.51 -22.76
N ALA A 129 -6.27 -9.28 -24.03
CA ALA A 129 -5.73 -10.06 -25.15
C ALA A 129 -4.23 -9.83 -25.39
N LEU A 130 -3.70 -8.69 -24.93
CA LEU A 130 -2.31 -8.28 -25.11
C LEU A 130 -1.62 -8.07 -23.75
N GLY A 131 -0.28 -8.04 -23.77
CA GLY A 131 0.52 -7.70 -22.60
C GLY A 131 0.22 -6.28 -22.10
N ARG A 132 0.27 -6.11 -20.78
CA ARG A 132 0.12 -4.81 -20.11
C ARG A 132 1.35 -4.53 -19.26
N ILE A 133 1.94 -3.35 -19.46
CA ILE A 133 2.98 -2.83 -18.57
C ILE A 133 2.28 -2.32 -17.32
N TYR A 134 2.79 -2.68 -16.14
CA TYR A 134 2.20 -2.31 -14.87
C TYR A 134 3.28 -2.14 -13.79
N ASN A 135 2.90 -1.44 -12.73
CA ASN A 135 3.64 -1.37 -11.48
C ASN A 135 2.82 -2.02 -10.35
N ILE A 136 3.48 -2.45 -9.29
CA ILE A 136 2.85 -3.02 -8.10
C ILE A 136 3.52 -2.49 -6.84
N VAL A 137 2.72 -2.04 -5.88
CA VAL A 137 3.18 -1.36 -4.68
C VAL A 137 2.30 -1.71 -3.49
N GLN A 138 2.94 -2.09 -2.39
CA GLN A 138 2.32 -2.07 -1.08
C GLN A 138 2.47 -0.68 -0.47
N HIS A 139 1.36 -0.07 -0.07
CA HIS A 139 1.33 1.30 0.45
C HIS A 139 0.90 1.32 1.93
N PRO A 140 1.75 0.87 2.87
CA PRO A 140 1.48 1.00 4.30
C PRO A 140 1.62 2.46 4.73
N THR A 141 0.64 2.95 5.48
CA THR A 141 0.75 4.24 6.15
C THR A 141 0.87 4.02 7.65
N ILE A 142 2.05 4.30 8.19
CA ILE A 142 2.36 4.18 9.62
C ILE A 142 2.17 5.55 10.25
N GLY A 143 1.56 5.60 11.43
CA GLY A 143 1.41 6.85 12.17
C GLY A 143 1.58 6.68 13.69
N PRO A 144 1.24 7.71 14.48
CA PRO A 144 1.35 7.67 15.93
C PRO A 144 0.71 6.42 16.57
N PRO A 145 1.31 5.86 17.64
CA PRO A 145 2.45 6.40 18.40
C PRO A 145 3.83 5.97 17.87
N PHE A 146 3.92 5.40 16.66
CA PHE A 146 5.19 4.86 16.14
C PHE A 146 6.10 5.91 15.52
N LEU A 147 5.56 7.07 15.15
CA LEU A 147 6.30 8.14 14.47
C LEU A 147 6.24 9.43 15.30
N ASP A 148 7.42 9.90 15.70
CA ASP A 148 7.68 11.22 16.25
C ASP A 148 9.03 11.76 15.71
N GLU A 149 9.40 12.98 16.09
CA GLU A 149 10.65 13.62 15.64
C GLU A 149 11.93 12.87 16.08
N SER A 150 11.83 12.00 17.09
CA SER A 150 12.93 11.17 17.58
C SER A 150 13.05 9.82 16.85
N THR A 151 12.02 9.47 16.07
CA THR A 151 11.94 8.21 15.33
C THR A 151 12.92 8.22 14.16
N LEU A 152 13.68 7.13 14.03
CA LEU A 152 14.55 6.89 12.88
C LEU A 152 13.97 5.80 11.99
N VAL A 153 13.86 6.10 10.70
CA VAL A 153 13.52 5.11 9.68
C VAL A 153 14.82 4.54 9.11
N ASP A 154 14.92 3.21 9.03
CA ASP A 154 16.01 2.52 8.36
C ASP A 154 15.47 1.58 7.27
N ALA A 155 16.22 1.44 6.18
CA ALA A 155 15.84 0.63 5.03
C ALA A 155 17.08 0.14 4.27
N ASN A 156 16.99 -1.02 3.64
CA ASN A 156 17.98 -1.52 2.68
C ASN A 156 17.80 -0.93 1.26
N ALA A 157 17.06 0.17 1.17
CA ALA A 157 16.90 0.97 -0.03
C ALA A 157 18.26 1.44 -0.57
N ARG A 158 18.38 1.57 -1.89
CA ARG A 158 19.60 2.03 -2.54
C ARG A 158 19.38 3.22 -3.46
N LYS A 159 18.78 3.00 -4.64
CA LYS A 159 18.60 4.01 -5.68
C LYS A 159 17.12 4.26 -5.87
N GLY A 160 16.73 5.51 -6.02
CA GLY A 160 15.35 5.91 -6.15
C GLY A 160 15.10 7.03 -7.11
N PHE A 161 13.82 7.40 -7.22
CA PHE A 161 13.39 8.56 -7.97
C PHE A 161 12.14 9.20 -7.36
N MET A 162 11.85 10.42 -7.80
CA MET A 162 10.72 11.21 -7.33
C MET A 162 9.49 10.89 -8.16
N LEU A 163 8.35 10.54 -7.52
CA LEU A 163 7.09 10.34 -8.26
C LEU A 163 6.64 11.58 -9.07
N SER A 164 7.11 12.76 -8.67
CA SER A 164 6.85 14.03 -9.37
C SER A 164 7.77 14.29 -10.57
N SER A 165 8.76 13.43 -10.82
CA SER A 165 9.67 13.59 -11.97
C SER A 165 8.92 13.45 -13.30
N PRO A 166 9.27 14.27 -14.30
CA PRO A 166 8.58 14.27 -15.59
C PRO A 166 8.92 13.04 -16.43
N MET A 167 7.95 12.62 -17.24
CA MET A 167 8.19 11.69 -18.35
C MET A 167 9.00 12.38 -19.47
N PRO A 168 9.79 11.65 -20.28
CA PRO A 168 9.88 10.19 -20.35
C PRO A 168 10.84 9.53 -19.36
N ASN A 169 11.63 10.30 -18.62
CA ASN A 169 12.69 9.79 -17.72
C ASN A 169 12.35 10.09 -16.25
N PRO A 170 11.30 9.46 -15.67
CA PRO A 170 10.91 9.71 -14.29
C PRO A 170 12.00 9.32 -13.28
N GLU A 171 12.96 8.49 -13.67
CA GLU A 171 14.13 8.11 -12.87
C GLU A 171 15.17 9.23 -12.69
N GLU A 172 15.00 10.35 -13.41
CA GLU A 172 15.86 11.52 -13.35
C GLU A 172 15.14 12.69 -12.63
N PRO A 173 15.76 13.34 -11.63
CA PRO A 173 17.04 12.97 -11.01
C PRO A 173 16.89 11.72 -10.14
N SER A 174 17.93 10.88 -10.15
CA SER A 174 18.01 9.75 -9.22
C SER A 174 18.40 10.24 -7.83
N VAL A 175 17.82 9.61 -6.81
CA VAL A 175 18.15 9.82 -5.40
C VAL A 175 18.74 8.54 -4.81
N TYR A 176 19.46 8.65 -3.70
CA TYR A 176 20.12 7.51 -3.08
C TYR A 176 19.89 7.52 -1.58
N TRP A 177 19.36 6.42 -1.04
CA TRP A 177 19.07 6.30 0.38
C TRP A 177 20.32 6.62 1.23
N PRO A 178 20.18 7.40 2.32
CA PRO A 178 18.92 7.96 2.86
C PRO A 178 18.52 9.32 2.29
N ARG A 179 19.20 9.83 1.27
CA ARG A 179 18.97 11.16 0.74
C ARG A 179 17.87 11.15 -0.32
N ALA A 180 16.93 12.09 -0.22
CA ALA A 180 15.95 12.39 -1.27
C ALA A 180 15.91 13.91 -1.53
N LEU A 181 15.00 14.34 -2.40
CA LEU A 181 14.75 15.75 -2.70
C LEU A 181 13.32 16.13 -2.32
N ASN A 182 13.15 17.20 -1.57
CA ASN A 182 11.86 17.85 -1.34
C ASN A 182 11.88 19.23 -2.00
N ALA A 183 11.07 19.44 -3.04
CA ALA A 183 11.10 20.67 -3.85
C ALA A 183 12.53 21.06 -4.33
N GLY A 184 13.36 20.07 -4.65
CA GLY A 184 14.76 20.26 -5.05
C GLY A 184 15.76 20.42 -3.89
N ILE A 185 15.29 20.50 -2.64
CA ILE A 185 16.14 20.59 -1.45
C ILE A 185 16.47 19.18 -0.96
N PRO A 186 17.76 18.83 -0.77
CA PRO A 186 18.13 17.54 -0.20
C PRO A 186 17.62 17.35 1.23
N VAL A 187 16.91 16.24 1.46
CA VAL A 187 16.39 15.83 2.78
C VAL A 187 16.95 14.45 3.17
N ASP A 188 17.04 14.20 4.47
CA ASP A 188 17.40 12.89 5.03
C ASP A 188 16.12 12.12 5.39
N MET A 189 15.79 11.11 4.60
CA MET A 189 14.57 10.30 4.74
C MET A 189 14.56 9.41 5.99
N ARG A 190 15.66 9.33 6.74
CA ARG A 190 15.69 8.65 8.04
C ARG A 190 15.00 9.45 9.13
N ARG A 191 14.84 10.77 8.95
CA ARG A 191 14.32 11.67 9.98
C ARG A 191 13.09 12.41 9.48
N LEU A 192 12.08 12.47 10.32
CA LEU A 192 10.81 13.16 10.04
C LEU A 192 10.84 14.56 10.66
N VAL A 193 11.63 15.47 10.06
CA VAL A 193 11.91 16.81 10.60
C VAL A 193 11.20 17.97 9.86
N ASP A 194 10.49 17.69 8.76
CA ASP A 194 9.88 18.72 7.92
C ASP A 194 8.34 18.72 7.92
N ALA A 195 7.79 19.90 8.27
CA ALA A 195 6.44 20.45 8.09
C ALA A 195 5.21 19.77 8.74
N GLN A 196 4.41 20.61 9.42
CA GLN A 196 3.13 20.34 10.09
C GLN A 196 2.02 19.73 9.20
N GLU A 197 2.23 19.67 7.89
CA GLU A 197 1.39 18.96 6.93
C GLU A 197 2.30 18.08 6.07
N PRO A 198 2.25 16.74 6.20
CA PRO A 198 3.01 15.87 5.32
C PRO A 198 2.42 16.00 3.91
N ALA A 199 3.06 16.80 3.06
CA ALA A 199 2.86 16.67 1.63
C ALA A 199 3.16 15.20 1.28
N VAL A 200 2.22 14.51 0.64
CA VAL A 200 2.36 13.13 0.20
C VAL A 200 3.53 13.08 -0.81
N GLY A 201 4.74 12.83 -0.31
CA GLY A 201 5.94 12.60 -1.08
C GLY A 201 6.19 11.10 -1.16
N GLY A 202 5.87 10.49 -2.30
CA GLY A 202 6.25 9.11 -2.55
C GLY A 202 7.62 9.05 -3.20
N HIS A 203 8.51 8.25 -2.62
CA HIS A 203 9.85 7.97 -3.15
C HIS A 203 9.95 6.48 -3.44
N TRP A 204 10.34 6.13 -4.67
CA TRP A 204 10.70 4.76 -5.02
C TRP A 204 12.14 4.53 -4.64
N LEU A 205 12.47 3.40 -4.01
CA LEU A 205 13.85 3.02 -3.72
C LEU A 205 14.03 1.53 -4.03
N ASP A 206 14.96 1.18 -4.91
CA ASP A 206 15.33 -0.20 -5.22
C ASP A 206 15.98 -0.85 -3.98
N GLY A 207 15.45 -1.99 -3.56
CA GLY A 207 16.10 -2.89 -2.61
C GLY A 207 17.08 -3.81 -3.33
N GLY A 208 18.31 -3.89 -2.82
CA GLY A 208 19.32 -4.86 -3.28
C GLY A 208 19.16 -6.23 -2.63
#